data_AF-A0A2M8J336-F1
#
_entry.id   AF-A0A2M8J336-F1
#
_cell.length_a   1.000
_cell.length_b   1.000
_cell.length_c   1.000
_cell.angle_alpha   90.00
_cell.angle_beta   90.00
_cell.angle_gamma   90.00
#
_symmetry.space_group_name_H-M   'P 1'
#
loop_
_entity.id
_entity.type
_entity.pdbx_description
1 polymer ?
#
loop_
_entity_poly.entity_id
_entity_poly.type
_entity_poly.pdbx_seq_one_letter_code
_entity_poly.pdbx_strand_id
1 'polypeptide(L)'
;MQDATRTIQRAAHQLDEAAQALEQAIADLGTLQDKHDGITKRIIELVKTRDKGWDATARSALAALGGKHALQQRALDRARNTLSAARAAYDCERVAFDTLSSRYADSLAQQKTARLDAHRREGALCRVIHQMVNDLWPGRDPEGACASDFAVPETSFGYIALDIPRFLTFLMRLDAMLRLDPDYTDDSGGYRPVSYLEVGCGQGRNLIIARNAQLITWSSLSGFDLNTVMIKGGQDQLGLGEALFTADALTFDYGGYDVIFSYRPLSDPVLQTQLEERMVRTMTRGSYFLAPYAYDLTLYPALEPMGDGTEIWKKTGEHQAP
;
A
#
# COMPACT_ATOMS: atom_id res chain seq x y z
N MET A 1 -12.69 3.59 10.43
CA MET A 1 -13.41 3.99 9.20
C MET A 1 -14.68 4.79 9.51
N GLN A 2 -15.55 4.34 10.42
CA GLN A 2 -16.75 5.10 10.82
C GLN A 2 -16.41 6.53 11.31
N ASP A 3 -15.33 6.70 12.08
CA ASP A 3 -14.90 8.03 12.54
C ASP A 3 -14.35 8.92 11.43
N ALA A 4 -13.64 8.35 10.44
CA ALA A 4 -13.16 9.09 9.28
C ALA A 4 -14.34 9.53 8.38
N THR A 5 -15.32 8.64 8.17
CA THR A 5 -16.56 8.97 7.45
C THR A 5 -17.38 10.06 8.16
N ARG A 6 -17.48 10.00 9.50
CA ARG A 6 -18.14 11.06 10.28
C ARG A 6 -17.41 12.39 10.17
N THR A 7 -16.07 12.36 10.19
CA THR A 7 -15.24 13.56 10.10
C THR A 7 -15.43 14.26 8.75
N ILE A 8 -15.42 13.52 7.63
CA ILE A 8 -15.64 14.12 6.31
C ILE A 8 -17.09 14.60 6.11
N GLN A 9 -18.08 13.89 6.67
CA GLN A 9 -19.47 14.35 6.66
C GLN A 9 -19.65 15.67 7.42
N ARG A 10 -18.97 15.81 8.57
CA ARG A 10 -18.98 17.07 9.33
C ARG A 10 -18.34 18.21 8.53
N ALA A 11 -17.19 17.97 7.92
CA ALA A 11 -16.52 18.98 7.09
C ALA A 11 -17.38 19.39 5.87
N ALA A 12 -18.07 18.42 5.23
CA ALA A 12 -19.00 18.71 4.14
C ALA A 12 -20.16 19.62 4.60
N HIS A 13 -20.71 19.34 5.79
CA HIS A 13 -21.77 20.15 6.36
C HIS A 13 -21.30 21.57 6.70
N GLN A 14 -20.12 21.73 7.28
CA GLN A 14 -19.54 23.05 7.58
C GLN A 14 -19.27 23.87 6.31
N LEU A 15 -18.81 23.22 5.24
CA LEU A 15 -18.64 23.85 3.94
C LEU A 15 -19.98 24.31 3.35
N ASP A 16 -21.03 23.49 3.46
CA ASP A 16 -22.39 23.84 3.01
C ASP A 16 -22.96 25.02 3.80
N GLU A 17 -22.82 25.02 5.13
CA GLU A 17 -23.23 26.15 5.99
C GLU A 17 -22.49 27.45 5.60
N ALA A 18 -21.17 27.37 5.35
CA ALA A 18 -20.38 28.52 4.92
C ALA A 18 -20.76 29.01 3.51
N ALA A 19 -21.10 28.09 2.60
CA ALA A 19 -21.59 28.42 1.26
C ALA A 19 -22.93 29.16 1.32
N GLN A 20 -23.87 28.67 2.12
CA GLN A 20 -25.18 29.32 2.33
C GLN A 20 -25.02 30.71 2.95
N ALA A 21 -24.13 30.87 3.95
CA ALA A 21 -23.84 32.17 4.55
C ALA A 21 -23.23 33.17 3.53
N LEU A 22 -22.36 32.69 2.64
CA LEU A 22 -21.79 33.49 1.56
C LEU A 22 -22.86 33.93 0.55
N GLU A 23 -23.72 33.00 0.09
CA GLU A 23 -24.83 33.30 -0.81
C GLU A 23 -25.78 34.34 -0.22
N GLN A 24 -26.13 34.19 1.06
CA GLN A 24 -26.98 35.16 1.76
C GLN A 24 -26.31 36.55 1.84
N ALA A 25 -25.01 36.61 2.15
CA ALA A 25 -24.28 37.88 2.19
C ALA A 25 -24.21 38.59 0.83
N ILE A 26 -24.09 37.83 -0.27
CA ILE A 26 -24.16 38.35 -1.64
C ILE A 26 -25.55 38.94 -1.92
N ALA A 27 -26.62 38.21 -1.58
CA ALA A 27 -28.00 38.65 -1.79
C ALA A 27 -28.35 39.92 -0.98
N ASP A 28 -27.90 39.98 0.28
CA ASP A 28 -28.10 41.13 1.16
C ASP A 28 -27.38 42.38 0.64
N LEU A 29 -26.14 42.22 0.16
CA LEU A 29 -25.38 43.30 -0.44
C LEU A 29 -26.08 43.85 -1.68
N GLY A 30 -26.55 42.97 -2.58
CA GLY A 30 -27.31 43.37 -3.76
C GLY A 30 -28.57 44.17 -3.41
N THR A 31 -29.35 43.69 -2.45
CA THR A 31 -30.56 44.37 -1.98
C THR A 31 -30.28 45.75 -1.39
N LEU A 32 -29.19 45.91 -0.64
CA LEU A 32 -28.78 47.20 -0.07
C LEU A 32 -28.25 48.15 -1.15
N GLN A 33 -27.58 47.61 -2.16
CA GLN A 33 -27.04 48.39 -3.26
C GLN A 33 -28.15 48.97 -4.13
N ASP A 34 -29.19 48.18 -4.44
CA ASP A 34 -30.38 48.66 -5.15
C ASP A 34 -31.09 49.78 -4.40
N LYS A 35 -31.22 49.66 -3.07
CA LYS A 35 -31.82 50.70 -2.21
C LYS A 35 -30.97 51.99 -2.22
N HIS A 36 -29.66 51.86 -2.11
CA HIS A 36 -28.73 52.98 -2.15
C HIS A 36 -28.78 53.71 -3.49
N ASP A 37 -28.77 52.96 -4.61
CA ASP A 37 -28.84 53.52 -5.95
C ASP A 37 -30.18 54.19 -6.22
N GLY A 38 -31.28 53.65 -5.69
CA GLY A 38 -32.59 54.28 -5.71
C GLY A 38 -32.63 55.63 -5.00
N ILE A 39 -31.96 55.78 -3.86
CA ILE A 39 -31.84 57.07 -3.15
C ILE A 39 -30.98 58.03 -3.95
N THR A 40 -29.86 57.55 -4.49
CA THR A 40 -28.94 58.35 -5.32
C THR A 40 -29.65 58.92 -6.55
N LYS A 41 -30.46 58.10 -7.25
CA LYS A 41 -31.30 58.56 -8.37
C LYS A 41 -32.26 59.66 -7.95
N ARG A 42 -32.96 59.51 -6.83
CA ARG A 42 -33.90 60.53 -6.31
C ARG A 42 -33.20 61.85 -5.96
N ILE A 43 -31.98 61.78 -5.40
CA ILE A 43 -31.18 62.99 -5.13
C ILE A 43 -30.82 63.69 -6.45
N ILE A 44 -30.34 62.93 -7.45
CA ILE A 44 -29.99 63.46 -8.77
C ILE A 44 -31.21 64.10 -9.45
N GLU A 45 -32.37 63.45 -9.42
CA GLU A 45 -33.62 63.98 -9.97
C GLU A 45 -34.07 65.27 -9.28
N LEU A 46 -34.00 65.33 -7.95
CA LEU A 46 -34.34 66.52 -7.17
C LEU A 46 -33.43 67.71 -7.52
N VAL A 47 -32.13 67.46 -7.72
CA VAL A 47 -31.17 68.49 -8.13
C VAL A 47 -31.42 68.94 -9.58
N LYS A 48 -31.62 68.00 -10.51
CA LYS A 48 -31.87 68.30 -11.93
C LYS A 48 -33.15 69.10 -12.17
N THR A 49 -34.19 68.88 -11.38
CA THR A 49 -35.49 69.57 -11.53
C THR A 49 -35.49 70.99 -10.97
N ARG A 50 -34.41 71.44 -10.33
CA ARG A 50 -34.32 72.70 -9.58
C ARG A 50 -33.19 73.60 -10.10
N ASP A 51 -33.31 74.03 -11.35
CA ASP A 51 -32.31 74.84 -12.05
C ASP A 51 -32.36 76.35 -11.70
N LYS A 52 -33.45 76.84 -11.09
CA LYS A 52 -33.70 78.29 -10.87
C LYS A 52 -34.11 78.73 -9.46
N GLY A 53 -34.05 77.85 -8.45
CA GLY A 53 -34.28 78.27 -7.06
C GLY A 53 -34.60 77.16 -6.04
N TRP A 54 -33.96 77.27 -4.87
CA TRP A 54 -34.11 76.34 -3.74
C TRP A 54 -35.00 76.93 -2.64
N ASP A 55 -36.26 76.49 -2.58
CA ASP A 55 -37.18 76.81 -1.48
C ASP A 55 -36.90 75.96 -0.22
N ALA A 56 -37.56 76.31 0.90
CA ALA A 56 -37.37 75.62 2.17
C ALA A 56 -37.76 74.13 2.12
N THR A 57 -38.79 73.78 1.34
CA THR A 57 -39.28 72.41 1.18
C THR A 57 -38.26 71.54 0.44
N ALA A 58 -37.66 72.05 -0.64
CA ALA A 58 -36.63 71.35 -1.40
C ALA A 58 -35.35 71.14 -0.58
N ARG A 59 -34.94 72.14 0.21
CA ARG A 59 -33.79 72.00 1.13
C ARG A 59 -34.05 70.93 2.20
N SER A 60 -35.26 70.89 2.76
CA SER A 60 -35.67 69.87 3.73
C SER A 60 -35.69 68.47 3.10
N ALA A 61 -36.24 68.32 1.89
CA ALA A 61 -36.26 67.05 1.16
C ALA A 61 -34.85 66.55 0.82
N LEU A 62 -33.95 67.44 0.38
CA LEU A 62 -32.55 67.10 0.14
C LEU A 62 -31.84 66.66 1.43
N ALA A 63 -32.04 67.38 2.54
CA ALA A 63 -31.46 67.00 3.83
C ALA A 63 -31.95 65.62 4.30
N ALA A 64 -33.24 65.33 4.13
CA ALA A 64 -33.82 64.03 4.45
C ALA A 64 -33.27 62.90 3.57
N LEU A 65 -33.11 63.12 2.25
CA LEU A 65 -32.49 62.16 1.34
C LEU A 65 -31.00 61.96 1.65
N GLY A 66 -30.27 63.04 1.98
CA GLY A 66 -28.87 62.96 2.41
C GLY A 66 -28.69 62.15 3.69
N GLY A 67 -29.57 62.33 4.68
CA GLY A 67 -29.60 61.51 5.89
C GLY A 67 -29.87 60.02 5.59
N LYS A 68 -30.85 59.72 4.71
CA LYS A 68 -31.13 58.35 4.26
C LYS A 68 -29.97 57.74 3.48
N HIS A 69 -29.32 58.52 2.61
CA HIS A 69 -28.15 58.11 1.85
C HIS A 69 -26.99 57.74 2.78
N ALA A 70 -26.66 58.60 3.76
CA ALA A 70 -25.62 58.31 4.74
C ALA A 70 -25.92 57.05 5.58
N LEU A 71 -27.18 56.83 5.95
CA LEU A 71 -27.60 55.61 6.66
C LEU A 71 -27.41 54.36 5.78
N GLN A 72 -27.83 54.41 4.52
CA GLN A 72 -27.68 53.29 3.59
C GLN A 72 -26.21 53.02 3.24
N GLN A 73 -25.39 54.05 3.11
CA GLN A 73 -23.95 53.90 2.92
C GLN A 73 -23.31 53.10 4.07
N ARG A 74 -23.64 53.43 5.32
CA ARG A 74 -23.18 52.67 6.50
C ARG A 74 -23.72 51.23 6.53
N ALA A 75 -24.90 50.98 5.98
CA ALA A 75 -25.44 49.63 5.86
C ALA A 75 -24.69 48.83 4.79
N LEU A 76 -24.38 49.44 3.64
CA LEU A 76 -23.56 48.86 2.59
C LEU A 76 -22.15 48.51 3.08
N ASP A 77 -21.50 49.42 3.81
CA ASP A 77 -20.15 49.17 4.31
C ASP A 77 -20.14 47.99 5.30
N ARG A 78 -21.18 47.86 6.14
CA ARG A 78 -21.36 46.69 7.00
C ARG A 78 -21.60 45.40 6.19
N ALA A 79 -22.46 45.44 5.17
CA ALA A 79 -22.72 44.28 4.32
C ALA A 79 -21.48 43.83 3.53
N ARG A 80 -20.65 44.76 3.07
CA ARG A 80 -19.34 44.46 2.45
C ARG A 80 -18.40 43.74 3.41
N ASN A 81 -18.35 44.18 4.67
CA ASN A 81 -17.56 43.49 5.69
C ASN A 81 -18.11 42.08 5.97
N THR A 82 -19.43 41.92 6.07
CA THR A 82 -20.07 40.61 6.23
C THR A 82 -19.74 39.69 5.06
N LEU A 83 -19.83 40.18 3.82
CA LEU A 83 -19.46 39.43 2.61
C LEU A 83 -18.00 39.01 2.64
N SER A 84 -17.09 39.92 3.01
CA SER A 84 -15.67 39.61 3.12
C SER A 84 -15.41 38.52 4.16
N ALA A 85 -16.08 38.56 5.31
CA ALA A 85 -15.96 37.54 6.35
C ALA A 85 -16.55 36.20 5.91
N ALA A 86 -17.74 36.19 5.29
CA ALA A 86 -18.37 34.98 4.77
C ALA A 86 -17.52 34.32 3.69
N ARG A 87 -16.92 35.11 2.79
CA ARG A 87 -15.99 34.61 1.77
C ARG A 87 -14.76 33.97 2.40
N ALA A 88 -14.14 34.63 3.38
CA ALA A 88 -12.98 34.07 4.08
C ALA A 88 -13.32 32.76 4.82
N ALA A 89 -14.50 32.68 5.44
CA ALA A 89 -14.99 31.46 6.08
C ALA A 89 -15.20 30.33 5.07
N TYR A 90 -15.87 30.61 3.95
CA TYR A 90 -16.06 29.64 2.86
C TYR A 90 -14.72 29.14 2.31
N ASP A 91 -13.77 30.03 2.03
CA ASP A 91 -12.44 29.66 1.53
C ASP A 91 -11.69 28.76 2.53
N CYS A 92 -11.80 29.04 3.83
CA CYS A 92 -11.20 28.24 4.89
C CYS A 92 -11.82 26.83 4.96
N GLU A 93 -13.15 26.73 5.00
CA GLU A 93 -13.87 25.45 5.05
C GLU A 93 -13.65 24.62 3.78
N ARG A 94 -13.55 25.27 2.61
CA ARG A 94 -13.26 24.60 1.35
C ARG A 94 -11.89 23.92 1.38
N VAL A 95 -10.86 24.63 1.81
CA VAL A 95 -9.50 24.07 1.93
C VAL A 95 -9.45 22.93 2.96
N ALA A 96 -10.16 23.08 4.08
CA ALA A 96 -10.26 22.04 5.09
C ALA A 96 -10.95 20.78 4.54
N PHE A 97 -12.07 20.95 3.83
CA PHE A 97 -12.79 19.86 3.17
C PHE A 97 -11.93 19.17 2.10
N ASP A 98 -11.28 19.91 1.21
CA ASP A 98 -10.43 19.37 0.14
C ASP A 98 -9.29 18.51 0.72
N THR A 99 -8.67 18.98 1.81
CA THR A 99 -7.60 18.26 2.51
C THR A 99 -8.09 16.96 3.14
N LEU A 100 -9.23 17.00 3.83
CA LEU A 100 -9.82 15.83 4.47
C LEU A 100 -10.32 14.81 3.44
N SER A 101 -10.92 15.29 2.34
CA SER A 101 -11.40 14.48 1.23
C SER A 101 -10.27 13.70 0.57
N SER A 102 -9.14 14.36 0.30
CA SER A 102 -7.95 13.71 -0.26
C SER A 102 -7.43 12.59 0.64
N ARG A 103 -7.25 12.88 1.94
CA ARG A 103 -6.80 11.85 2.92
C ARG A 103 -7.78 10.69 3.06
N TYR A 104 -9.08 10.96 3.00
CA TYR A 104 -10.11 9.92 3.03
C TYR A 104 -10.04 9.02 1.79
N ALA A 105 -9.85 9.61 0.61
CA ALA A 105 -9.69 8.87 -0.64
C ALA A 105 -8.47 7.94 -0.60
N ASP A 106 -7.32 8.44 -0.12
CA ASP A 106 -6.10 7.64 0.05
C ASP A 106 -6.33 6.47 1.01
N SER A 107 -6.96 6.72 2.17
CA SER A 107 -7.26 5.68 3.16
C SER A 107 -8.21 4.61 2.60
N LEU A 108 -9.21 5.03 1.81
CA LEU A 108 -10.13 4.11 1.16
C LEU A 108 -9.43 3.26 0.10
N ALA A 109 -8.52 3.85 -0.68
CA ALA A 109 -7.71 3.12 -1.67
C ALA A 109 -6.79 2.08 -1.00
N GLN A 110 -6.15 2.45 0.12
CA GLN A 110 -5.33 1.53 0.92
C GLN A 110 -6.18 0.36 1.48
N GLN A 111 -7.36 0.64 2.04
CA GLN A 111 -8.25 -0.41 2.54
C GLN A 111 -8.78 -1.34 1.45
N LYS A 112 -9.10 -0.80 0.27
CA LYS A 112 -9.49 -1.62 -0.90
C LYS A 112 -8.36 -2.57 -1.30
N THR A 113 -7.13 -2.06 -1.39
CA THR A 113 -5.95 -2.87 -1.71
C THR A 113 -5.72 -3.95 -0.66
N ALA A 114 -5.71 -3.60 0.63
CA ALA A 114 -5.55 -4.56 1.72
C ALA A 114 -6.64 -5.65 1.74
N ARG A 115 -7.88 -5.30 1.37
CA ARG A 115 -8.99 -6.27 1.26
C ARG A 115 -8.81 -7.21 0.07
N LEU A 116 -8.36 -6.71 -1.08
CA LEU A 116 -8.03 -7.54 -2.24
C LEU A 116 -6.91 -8.52 -1.90
N ASP A 117 -5.87 -8.05 -1.21
CA ASP A 117 -4.78 -8.91 -0.75
C ASP A 117 -5.25 -9.97 0.25
N ALA A 118 -6.10 -9.59 1.21
CA ALA A 118 -6.69 -10.55 2.14
C ALA A 118 -7.48 -11.64 1.40
N HIS A 119 -8.27 -11.26 0.39
CA HIS A 119 -9.05 -12.21 -0.42
C HIS A 119 -8.16 -13.11 -1.28
N ARG A 120 -7.09 -12.57 -1.90
CA ARG A 120 -6.09 -13.36 -2.63
C ARG A 120 -5.43 -14.39 -1.72
N ARG A 121 -5.05 -13.99 -0.50
CA ARG A 121 -4.46 -14.88 0.51
C ARG A 121 -5.43 -15.97 0.96
N GLU A 122 -6.68 -15.62 1.22
CA GLU A 122 -7.73 -16.57 1.58
C GLU A 122 -7.95 -17.60 0.47
N GLY A 123 -8.06 -17.15 -0.79
CA GLY A 123 -8.17 -18.05 -1.94
C GLY A 123 -6.96 -18.97 -2.09
N ALA A 124 -5.74 -18.44 -1.88
CA ALA A 124 -4.52 -19.25 -1.88
C ALA A 124 -4.50 -20.27 -0.75
N LEU A 125 -4.89 -19.87 0.47
CA LEU A 125 -4.99 -20.76 1.62
C LEU A 125 -6.00 -21.88 1.39
N CYS A 126 -7.18 -21.57 0.84
CA CYS A 126 -8.18 -22.56 0.46
C CYS A 126 -7.64 -23.56 -0.56
N ARG A 127 -6.93 -23.11 -1.60
CA ARG A 127 -6.29 -24.00 -2.58
C ARG A 127 -5.24 -24.91 -1.93
N VAL A 128 -4.38 -24.33 -1.08
CA VAL A 128 -3.34 -25.07 -0.36
C VAL A 128 -3.97 -26.12 0.56
N ILE A 129 -4.94 -25.75 1.40
CA ILE A 129 -5.61 -26.69 2.30
C ILE A 129 -6.35 -27.77 1.52
N HIS A 130 -7.09 -27.40 0.47
CA HIS A 130 -7.84 -28.36 -0.34
C HIS A 130 -6.90 -29.40 -0.97
N GLN A 131 -5.77 -28.95 -1.53
CA GLN A 131 -4.79 -29.87 -2.11
C GLN A 131 -4.05 -30.67 -1.05
N MET A 132 -3.63 -30.08 0.06
CA MET A 132 -3.02 -30.83 1.16
C MET A 132 -3.97 -31.90 1.71
N VAL A 133 -5.26 -31.59 1.86
CA VAL A 133 -6.27 -32.57 2.26
C VAL A 133 -6.38 -33.68 1.22
N ASN A 134 -6.45 -33.37 -0.08
CA ASN A 134 -6.53 -34.40 -1.13
C ASN A 134 -5.27 -35.26 -1.24
N ASP A 135 -4.09 -34.65 -1.17
CA ASP A 135 -2.79 -35.31 -1.25
C ASP A 135 -2.51 -36.16 0.01
N LEU A 136 -3.07 -35.76 1.17
CA LEU A 136 -2.93 -36.43 2.46
C LEU A 136 -4.20 -37.23 2.89
N TRP A 137 -5.22 -37.35 2.04
CA TRP A 137 -6.45 -38.09 2.36
C TRP A 137 -6.15 -39.61 2.39
N PRO A 138 -6.59 -40.35 3.41
CA PRO A 138 -5.95 -41.59 3.83
C PRO A 138 -6.29 -42.78 2.91
N GLY A 139 -5.29 -43.16 2.13
CA GLY A 139 -5.01 -44.53 1.69
C GLY A 139 -3.51 -44.83 1.64
N ARG A 140 -2.65 -43.87 2.03
CA ARG A 140 -1.20 -44.03 2.17
C ARG A 140 -0.87 -44.15 3.64
N ASP A 141 -0.25 -45.27 3.97
CA ASP A 141 0.06 -45.77 5.31
C ASP A 141 0.78 -44.72 6.19
N PRO A 142 0.23 -44.34 7.37
CA PRO A 142 0.88 -43.41 8.29
C PRO A 142 2.15 -43.99 8.94
N GLU A 143 2.35 -45.31 8.88
CA GLU A 143 3.46 -45.99 9.57
C GLU A 143 4.83 -45.77 8.92
N GLY A 144 4.90 -45.16 7.73
CA GLY A 144 6.17 -44.85 7.04
C GLY A 144 6.78 -43.47 7.36
N ALA A 145 6.11 -42.66 8.18
CA ALA A 145 6.47 -41.25 8.39
C ALA A 145 6.78 -40.92 9.86
N CYS A 146 7.62 -41.70 10.54
CA CYS A 146 8.39 -41.24 11.72
C CYS A 146 9.29 -42.36 12.27
N ALA A 147 10.50 -42.48 11.73
CA ALA A 147 11.73 -42.89 12.44
C ALA A 147 12.88 -42.84 11.45
N SER A 148 13.46 -41.66 11.22
CA SER A 148 14.77 -41.58 10.55
C SER A 148 15.85 -41.62 11.62
N ASP A 149 16.79 -42.56 11.54
CA ASP A 149 18.04 -42.56 12.33
C ASP A 149 18.99 -41.40 11.96
N PHE A 150 18.51 -40.41 11.20
CA PHE A 150 19.28 -39.25 10.81
C PHE A 150 19.55 -38.35 12.01
N ALA A 151 20.80 -38.35 12.47
CA ALA A 151 21.28 -37.39 13.45
C ALA A 151 21.48 -36.03 12.76
N VAL A 152 20.63 -35.05 13.10
CA VAL A 152 20.81 -33.66 12.67
C VAL A 152 22.19 -33.18 13.15
N PRO A 153 23.04 -32.62 12.26
CA PRO A 153 24.34 -32.08 12.68
C PRO A 153 24.17 -31.03 13.79
N GLU A 154 25.08 -31.01 14.76
CA GLU A 154 25.01 -30.07 15.91
C GLU A 154 24.98 -28.59 15.48
N THR A 155 25.55 -28.30 14.30
CA THR A 155 25.62 -26.98 13.69
C THR A 155 24.41 -26.61 12.82
N SER A 156 23.41 -27.49 12.75
CA SER A 156 22.18 -27.29 11.97
C SER A 156 20.97 -27.12 12.89
N PHE A 157 19.98 -26.36 12.44
CA PHE A 157 18.65 -26.42 13.07
C PHE A 157 17.92 -27.70 12.62
N GLY A 158 17.07 -28.23 13.51
CA GLY A 158 16.04 -29.19 13.11
C GLY A 158 14.98 -28.54 12.22
N TYR A 159 14.01 -29.33 11.73
CA TYR A 159 12.95 -28.79 10.87
C TYR A 159 12.14 -27.68 11.58
N ILE A 160 12.13 -26.48 11.00
CA ILE A 160 11.34 -25.34 11.50
C ILE A 160 10.16 -25.08 10.56
N ALA A 161 8.95 -25.37 11.03
CA ALA A 161 7.76 -25.12 10.23
C ALA A 161 7.47 -23.60 10.16
N LEU A 162 7.54 -23.03 8.95
CA LEU A 162 7.02 -21.69 8.70
C LEU A 162 5.48 -21.70 8.72
N ASP A 163 4.92 -20.70 9.38
CA ASP A 163 3.49 -20.42 9.38
C ASP A 163 2.97 -20.18 7.95
N ILE A 164 1.90 -20.87 7.55
CA ILE A 164 1.39 -20.85 6.17
C ILE A 164 0.94 -19.44 5.77
N PRO A 165 0.09 -18.73 6.55
CA PRO A 165 -0.22 -17.33 6.28
C PRO A 165 1.01 -16.44 6.07
N ARG A 166 2.05 -16.57 6.91
CA ARG A 166 3.29 -15.80 6.76
C ARG A 166 4.00 -16.13 5.44
N PHE A 167 4.11 -17.41 5.09
CA PHE A 167 4.72 -17.82 3.82
C PHE A 167 3.94 -17.30 2.60
N LEU A 168 2.61 -17.39 2.61
CA LEU A 168 1.78 -16.84 1.55
C LEU A 168 1.95 -15.32 1.42
N THR A 169 2.10 -14.61 2.52
CA THR A 169 2.42 -13.17 2.50
C THR A 169 3.79 -12.89 1.84
N PHE A 170 4.81 -13.74 2.03
CA PHE A 170 6.06 -13.60 1.28
C PHE A 170 5.87 -13.76 -0.22
N LEU A 171 5.13 -14.80 -0.65
CA LEU A 171 4.87 -15.04 -2.07
C LEU A 171 4.05 -13.90 -2.70
N MET A 172 3.10 -13.31 -1.97
CA MET A 172 2.34 -12.15 -2.47
C MET A 172 3.21 -10.90 -2.63
N ARG A 173 4.09 -10.63 -1.66
CA ARG A 173 5.04 -9.50 -1.75
C ARG A 173 6.01 -9.70 -2.91
N LEU A 174 6.50 -10.92 -3.08
CA LEU A 174 7.35 -11.28 -4.21
C LEU A 174 6.62 -11.14 -5.55
N ASP A 175 5.37 -11.61 -5.69
CA ASP A 175 4.56 -11.40 -6.90
C ASP A 175 4.45 -9.91 -7.27
N ALA A 176 4.24 -9.03 -6.29
CA ALA A 176 4.18 -7.59 -6.52
C ALA A 176 5.54 -7.02 -6.97
N MET A 177 6.65 -7.49 -6.40
CA MET A 177 8.00 -7.07 -6.78
C MET A 177 8.34 -7.52 -8.20
N LEU A 178 8.09 -8.80 -8.53
CA LEU A 178 8.36 -9.36 -9.86
C LEU A 178 7.60 -8.61 -10.97
N ARG A 179 6.35 -8.18 -10.72
CA ARG A 179 5.56 -7.39 -11.69
C ARG A 179 6.15 -6.03 -12.01
N LEU A 180 6.89 -5.43 -11.08
CA LEU A 180 7.48 -4.10 -11.23
C LEU A 180 8.96 -4.18 -11.65
N ASP A 181 9.51 -5.38 -11.74
CA ASP A 181 10.93 -5.60 -11.96
C ASP A 181 11.25 -5.69 -13.46
N PRO A 182 12.08 -4.79 -14.01
CA PRO A 182 12.46 -4.83 -15.41
C PRO A 182 13.19 -6.13 -15.80
N ASP A 183 13.90 -6.78 -14.88
CA ASP A 183 14.64 -8.02 -15.15
C ASP A 183 13.71 -9.22 -15.45
N TYR A 184 12.42 -9.08 -15.14
CA TYR A 184 11.41 -10.13 -15.30
C TYR A 184 10.27 -9.74 -16.24
N THR A 185 10.35 -8.58 -16.89
CA THR A 185 9.28 -8.10 -17.78
C THR A 185 8.97 -9.11 -18.88
N ASP A 186 7.69 -9.33 -19.14
CA ASP A 186 7.19 -10.15 -20.23
C ASP A 186 6.28 -9.33 -21.16
N ASP A 187 6.32 -9.62 -22.46
CA ASP A 187 5.59 -8.88 -23.50
C ASP A 187 4.07 -8.93 -23.31
N SER A 188 3.57 -9.89 -22.53
CA SER A 188 2.15 -10.06 -22.19
C SER A 188 1.61 -9.09 -21.12
N GLY A 189 2.46 -8.23 -20.55
CA GLY A 189 2.09 -7.28 -19.48
C GLY A 189 2.12 -7.88 -18.07
N GLY A 190 2.75 -9.05 -17.91
CA GLY A 190 3.08 -9.67 -16.62
C GLY A 190 4.60 -9.76 -16.39
N TYR A 191 5.02 -10.78 -15.64
CA TYR A 191 6.42 -11.18 -15.56
C TYR A 191 6.60 -12.61 -16.09
N ARG A 192 7.77 -12.91 -16.66
CA ARG A 192 8.09 -14.25 -17.17
C ARG A 192 8.02 -15.29 -16.04
N PRO A 193 7.67 -16.56 -16.32
CA PRO A 193 7.74 -17.61 -15.31
C PRO A 193 9.13 -17.69 -14.63
N VAL A 194 9.15 -17.87 -13.31
CA VAL A 194 10.37 -17.82 -12.49
C VAL A 194 10.73 -19.17 -11.89
N SER A 195 12.03 -19.44 -11.79
CA SER A 195 12.60 -20.64 -11.19
C SER A 195 12.82 -20.46 -9.68
N TYR A 196 12.37 -21.43 -8.88
CA TYR A 196 12.41 -21.36 -7.42
C TYR A 196 13.25 -22.47 -6.80
N LEU A 197 14.00 -22.12 -5.76
CA LEU A 197 14.80 -23.03 -4.96
C LEU A 197 14.54 -22.85 -3.46
N GLU A 198 14.20 -23.92 -2.75
CA GLU A 198 14.19 -23.95 -1.28
C GLU A 198 15.43 -24.65 -0.71
N VAL A 199 16.14 -23.95 0.17
CA VAL A 199 17.34 -24.46 0.87
C VAL A 199 16.96 -24.96 2.25
N GLY A 200 17.23 -26.23 2.54
CA GLY A 200 16.78 -26.89 3.76
C GLY A 200 15.29 -27.20 3.71
N CYS A 201 14.83 -27.81 2.62
CA CYS A 201 13.41 -27.99 2.34
C CYS A 201 12.75 -29.10 3.17
N GLY A 202 13.53 -29.93 3.89
CA GLY A 202 13.05 -31.18 4.47
C GLY A 202 12.33 -32.02 3.41
N GLN A 203 11.06 -32.35 3.66
CA GLN A 203 10.22 -33.11 2.73
C GLN A 203 9.55 -32.27 1.63
N GLY A 204 9.84 -30.96 1.54
CA GLY A 204 9.29 -30.07 0.51
C GLY A 204 7.88 -29.54 0.79
N ARG A 205 7.50 -29.38 2.06
CA ARG A 205 6.18 -28.83 2.44
C ARG A 205 5.95 -27.46 1.80
N ASN A 206 6.93 -26.56 1.84
CA ASN A 206 6.74 -25.20 1.31
C ASN A 206 6.73 -25.17 -0.22
N LEU A 207 7.42 -26.09 -0.90
CA LEU A 207 7.25 -26.30 -2.35
C LEU A 207 5.80 -26.61 -2.72
N ILE A 208 5.15 -27.52 -1.99
CA ILE A 208 3.74 -27.87 -2.21
C ILE A 208 2.85 -26.66 -1.98
N ILE A 209 3.10 -25.92 -0.90
CA ILE A 209 2.37 -24.68 -0.61
C ILE A 209 2.57 -23.67 -1.75
N ALA A 210 3.80 -23.43 -2.20
CA ALA A 210 4.12 -22.49 -3.28
C ALA A 210 3.47 -22.88 -4.61
N ARG A 211 3.48 -24.17 -4.95
CA ARG A 211 2.79 -24.76 -6.11
C ARG A 211 1.28 -24.52 -6.04
N ASN A 212 0.67 -24.90 -4.93
CA ASN A 212 -0.78 -24.94 -4.79
C ASN A 212 -1.39 -23.55 -4.48
N ALA A 213 -0.61 -22.64 -3.91
CA ALA A 213 -1.01 -21.28 -3.66
C ALA A 213 -1.33 -20.54 -4.96
N GLN A 214 -0.67 -20.88 -6.08
CA GLN A 214 -0.87 -20.23 -7.39
C GLN A 214 -0.80 -18.70 -7.29
N LEU A 215 0.11 -18.20 -6.45
CA LEU A 215 0.34 -16.77 -6.27
C LEU A 215 1.39 -16.24 -7.24
N ILE A 216 2.32 -17.11 -7.67
CA ILE A 216 3.42 -16.80 -8.58
C ILE A 216 3.40 -17.79 -9.74
N THR A 217 3.79 -17.30 -10.91
CA THR A 217 3.98 -18.13 -12.11
C THR A 217 5.36 -18.78 -12.07
N TRP A 218 5.42 -20.06 -11.71
CA TRP A 218 6.67 -20.82 -11.61
C TRP A 218 7.04 -21.49 -12.95
N SER A 219 8.29 -21.36 -13.39
CA SER A 219 8.87 -22.22 -14.44
C SER A 219 9.32 -23.56 -13.87
N SER A 220 9.88 -23.53 -12.65
CA SER A 220 10.29 -24.70 -11.89
C SER A 220 10.19 -24.41 -10.38
N LEU A 221 9.95 -25.46 -9.60
CA LEU A 221 10.02 -25.46 -8.14
C LEU A 221 10.98 -26.58 -7.75
N SER A 222 12.05 -26.25 -7.05
CA SER A 222 13.03 -27.22 -6.59
C SER A 222 13.40 -26.97 -5.13
N GLY A 223 13.90 -27.99 -4.46
CA GLY A 223 14.35 -27.90 -3.08
C GLY A 223 15.37 -28.96 -2.75
N PHE A 224 16.26 -28.64 -1.83
CA PHE A 224 17.21 -29.63 -1.32
C PHE A 224 17.40 -29.56 0.19
N ASP A 225 17.86 -30.69 0.71
CA ASP A 225 18.20 -30.89 2.12
C ASP A 225 19.36 -31.88 2.23
N LEU A 226 20.10 -31.83 3.33
CA LEU A 226 21.14 -32.82 3.66
C LEU A 226 20.51 -34.15 4.09
N ASN A 227 19.29 -34.13 4.65
CA ASN A 227 18.59 -35.32 5.12
C ASN A 227 17.96 -36.11 3.97
N THR A 228 18.68 -37.14 3.51
CA THR A 228 18.24 -38.05 2.43
C THR A 228 16.91 -38.74 2.71
N VAL A 229 16.57 -39.01 3.98
CA VAL A 229 15.30 -39.66 4.36
C VAL A 229 14.13 -38.72 4.13
N MET A 230 14.27 -37.44 4.52
CA MET A 230 13.24 -36.42 4.29
C MET A 230 13.05 -36.15 2.79
N ILE A 231 14.16 -36.08 2.03
CA ILE A 231 14.10 -35.97 0.57
C ILE A 231 13.35 -37.15 -0.03
N LYS A 232 13.72 -38.38 0.31
CA LYS A 232 13.07 -39.58 -0.22
C LYS A 232 11.57 -39.64 0.13
N GLY A 233 11.22 -39.26 1.36
CA GLY A 233 9.83 -39.12 1.79
C GLY A 233 9.05 -38.13 0.93
N GLY A 234 9.59 -36.94 0.68
CA GLY A 234 8.95 -35.94 -0.19
C GLY A 234 8.85 -36.39 -1.66
N GLN A 235 9.87 -37.07 -2.17
CA GLN A 235 9.87 -37.62 -3.53
C GLN A 235 8.74 -38.63 -3.73
N ASP A 236 8.61 -39.60 -2.82
CA ASP A 236 7.72 -40.74 -2.96
C ASP A 236 6.30 -40.45 -2.47
N GLN A 237 6.18 -39.80 -1.32
CA GLN A 237 4.90 -39.61 -0.63
C GLN A 237 4.18 -38.34 -1.08
N LEU A 238 4.92 -37.31 -1.49
CA LEU A 238 4.36 -36.00 -1.86
C LEU A 238 4.43 -35.72 -3.37
N GLY A 239 4.91 -36.69 -4.16
CA GLY A 239 4.95 -36.62 -5.62
C GLY A 239 5.85 -35.49 -6.14
N LEU A 240 6.90 -35.13 -5.40
CA LEU A 240 7.83 -34.09 -5.81
C LEU A 240 8.95 -34.63 -6.72
N GLY A 241 9.21 -35.95 -6.72
CA GLY A 241 10.19 -36.57 -7.63
C GLY A 241 11.52 -35.80 -7.69
N GLU A 242 12.05 -35.58 -8.89
CA GLU A 242 13.34 -34.89 -9.09
C GLU A 242 13.34 -33.41 -8.67
N ALA A 243 12.18 -32.82 -8.34
CA ALA A 243 12.14 -31.47 -7.75
C ALA A 243 12.82 -31.41 -6.38
N LEU A 244 12.91 -32.55 -5.67
CA LEU A 244 13.67 -32.67 -4.44
C LEU A 244 14.95 -33.45 -4.66
N PHE A 245 16.06 -32.99 -4.09
CA PHE A 245 17.34 -33.69 -4.17
C PHE A 245 18.19 -33.46 -2.91
N THR A 246 19.22 -34.29 -2.72
CA THR A 246 20.18 -34.11 -1.63
C THR A 246 21.32 -33.21 -2.08
N ALA A 247 21.61 -32.16 -1.32
CA ALA A 247 22.77 -31.30 -1.54
C ALA A 247 23.22 -30.62 -0.24
N ASP A 248 24.47 -30.17 -0.22
CA ASP A 248 25.04 -29.36 0.86
C ASP A 248 24.94 -27.86 0.53
N ALA A 249 24.28 -27.11 1.40
CA ALA A 249 24.05 -25.68 1.23
C ALA A 249 25.36 -24.87 1.17
N LEU A 250 26.43 -25.32 1.84
CA LEU A 250 27.71 -24.59 1.85
C LEU A 250 28.46 -24.69 0.51
N THR A 251 28.16 -25.71 -0.30
CA THR A 251 28.87 -25.99 -1.55
C THR A 251 27.99 -25.91 -2.80
N PHE A 252 26.66 -25.85 -2.64
CA PHE A 252 25.71 -25.73 -3.74
C PHE A 252 25.95 -24.46 -4.58
N ASP A 253 25.63 -24.53 -5.88
CA ASP A 253 25.67 -23.38 -6.79
C ASP A 253 24.26 -22.80 -6.93
N TYR A 254 24.08 -21.58 -6.41
CA TYR A 254 22.80 -20.88 -6.43
C TYR A 254 22.52 -20.16 -7.76
N GLY A 255 23.41 -20.29 -8.75
CA GLY A 255 23.20 -19.77 -10.10
C GLY A 255 22.03 -20.44 -10.81
N GLY A 256 21.38 -19.71 -11.71
CA GLY A 256 20.28 -20.25 -12.53
C GLY A 256 18.90 -20.28 -11.86
N TYR A 257 18.80 -19.84 -10.60
CA TYR A 257 17.53 -19.66 -9.91
C TYR A 257 17.15 -18.18 -9.81
N ASP A 258 15.91 -17.88 -10.14
CA ASP A 258 15.34 -16.53 -10.03
C ASP A 258 14.96 -16.19 -8.59
N VAL A 259 14.51 -17.18 -7.83
CA VAL A 259 14.04 -17.03 -6.45
C VAL A 259 14.66 -18.11 -5.59
N ILE A 260 15.37 -17.71 -4.54
CA ILE A 260 15.94 -18.62 -3.55
C ILE A 260 15.27 -18.32 -2.21
N PHE A 261 14.80 -19.35 -1.53
CA PHE A 261 14.23 -19.26 -0.18
C PHE A 261 15.12 -20.03 0.79
N SER A 262 15.53 -19.38 1.87
CA SER A 262 16.25 -20.03 2.95
C SER A 262 15.71 -19.57 4.29
N TYR A 263 15.30 -20.54 5.11
CA TYR A 263 14.83 -20.30 6.46
C TYR A 263 15.89 -20.76 7.46
N ARG A 264 17.08 -20.14 7.39
CA ARG A 264 18.23 -20.31 8.29
C ARG A 264 18.48 -21.80 8.68
N PRO A 265 19.04 -22.62 7.79
CA PRO A 265 19.30 -24.04 8.06
C PRO A 265 20.43 -24.27 9.08
N LEU A 266 21.28 -23.26 9.34
CA LEU A 266 22.47 -23.38 10.19
C LEU A 266 22.30 -22.61 11.50
N SER A 267 22.57 -23.30 12.62
CA SER A 267 22.54 -22.74 13.97
C SER A 267 23.85 -22.06 14.33
N ASP A 268 24.97 -22.59 13.82
CA ASP A 268 26.30 -22.02 13.97
C ASP A 268 26.43 -20.69 13.20
N PRO A 269 26.78 -19.58 13.87
CA PRO A 269 26.89 -18.26 13.22
C PRO A 269 27.97 -18.19 12.13
N VAL A 270 29.08 -18.91 12.29
CA VAL A 270 30.18 -18.91 11.32
C VAL A 270 29.74 -19.62 10.05
N LEU A 271 29.11 -20.79 10.18
CA LEU A 271 28.59 -21.51 9.01
C LEU A 271 27.43 -20.77 8.35
N GLN A 272 26.55 -20.11 9.13
CA GLN A 272 25.50 -19.27 8.57
C GLN A 272 26.08 -18.10 7.75
N THR A 273 27.15 -17.47 8.24
CA THR A 273 27.86 -16.42 7.50
C THR A 273 28.44 -16.97 6.18
N GLN A 274 29.08 -18.14 6.23
CA GLN A 274 29.62 -18.81 5.03
C GLN A 274 28.52 -19.16 4.01
N LEU A 275 27.35 -19.59 4.47
CA LEU A 275 26.19 -19.85 3.62
C LEU A 275 25.70 -18.59 2.92
N GLU A 276 25.52 -17.49 3.68
CA GLU A 276 25.08 -16.21 3.12
C GLU A 276 26.10 -15.67 2.10
N GLU A 277 27.39 -15.74 2.41
CA GLU A 277 28.46 -15.35 1.47
C GLU A 277 28.42 -16.22 0.20
N ARG A 278 28.26 -17.54 0.36
CA ARG A 278 28.14 -18.48 -0.77
C ARG A 278 26.95 -18.11 -1.66
N MET A 279 25.77 -17.91 -1.08
CA MET A 279 24.57 -17.50 -1.80
C MET A 279 24.82 -16.20 -2.57
N VAL A 280 25.27 -15.15 -1.89
CA VAL A 280 25.55 -13.85 -2.53
C VAL A 280 26.55 -13.98 -3.68
N ARG A 281 27.57 -14.83 -3.54
CA ARG A 281 28.60 -15.02 -4.56
C ARG A 281 28.08 -15.71 -5.81
N THR A 282 27.23 -16.74 -5.68
CA THR A 282 26.84 -17.57 -6.81
C THR A 282 25.46 -17.23 -7.39
N MET A 283 24.62 -16.50 -6.66
CA MET A 283 23.34 -16.00 -7.16
C MET A 283 23.52 -15.17 -8.44
N THR A 284 22.62 -15.39 -9.39
CA THR A 284 22.56 -14.58 -10.61
C THR A 284 22.10 -13.15 -10.27
N ARG A 285 22.67 -12.16 -10.96
CA ARG A 285 22.18 -10.78 -10.86
C ARG A 285 20.71 -10.73 -11.32
N GLY A 286 19.89 -10.02 -10.57
CA GLY A 286 18.43 -9.95 -10.75
C GLY A 286 17.67 -10.94 -9.88
N SER A 287 18.31 -11.99 -9.35
CA SER A 287 17.65 -12.99 -8.51
C SER A 287 17.20 -12.41 -7.16
N TYR A 288 16.10 -12.94 -6.66
CA TYR A 288 15.54 -12.65 -5.34
C TYR A 288 15.97 -13.68 -4.31
N PHE A 289 16.31 -13.21 -3.11
CA PHE A 289 16.55 -14.02 -1.93
C PHE A 289 15.52 -13.73 -0.84
N LEU A 290 14.70 -14.74 -0.54
CA LEU A 290 13.73 -14.74 0.55
C LEU A 290 14.39 -15.33 1.81
N ALA A 291 14.73 -14.47 2.76
CA ALA A 291 15.48 -14.81 3.97
C ALA A 291 14.77 -14.27 5.23
N PRO A 292 13.70 -14.94 5.73
CA PRO A 292 12.93 -14.47 6.89
C PRO A 292 13.73 -14.36 8.20
N TYR A 293 14.89 -15.02 8.27
CA TYR A 293 15.85 -14.95 9.39
C TYR A 293 17.28 -14.83 8.86
N ALA A 294 17.50 -13.86 7.98
CA ALA A 294 18.83 -13.40 7.61
C ALA A 294 19.66 -13.08 8.87
N TYR A 295 20.93 -13.46 8.88
CA TYR A 295 21.86 -13.12 9.95
C TYR A 295 22.42 -11.71 9.71
N ASP A 296 23.20 -11.51 8.64
CA ASP A 296 23.91 -10.24 8.38
C ASP A 296 23.95 -9.87 6.89
N LEU A 297 22.82 -10.00 6.19
CA LEU A 297 22.77 -9.72 4.74
C LEU A 297 23.07 -8.26 4.37
N THR A 298 22.93 -7.33 5.31
CA THR A 298 23.30 -5.91 5.14
C THR A 298 24.80 -5.70 4.91
N LEU A 299 25.65 -6.67 5.26
CA LEU A 299 27.09 -6.61 5.03
C LEU A 299 27.49 -6.82 3.57
N TYR A 300 26.56 -7.24 2.70
CA TYR A 300 26.84 -7.53 1.30
C TYR A 300 26.25 -6.44 0.40
N PRO A 301 27.07 -5.50 -0.14
CA PRO A 301 26.58 -4.39 -0.97
C PRO A 301 25.91 -4.82 -2.27
N ALA A 302 26.11 -6.07 -2.68
CA ALA A 302 25.51 -6.65 -3.87
C ALA A 302 24.05 -7.10 -3.66
N LEU A 303 23.56 -7.12 -2.41
CA LEU A 303 22.16 -7.36 -2.07
C LEU A 303 21.49 -6.08 -1.62
N GLU A 304 20.35 -5.78 -2.21
CA GLU A 304 19.49 -4.67 -1.80
C GLU A 304 18.25 -5.20 -1.10
N PRO A 305 17.89 -4.68 0.08
CA PRO A 305 16.63 -5.02 0.73
C PRO A 305 15.45 -4.46 -0.07
N MET A 306 14.40 -5.25 -0.24
CA MET A 306 13.25 -4.91 -1.07
C MET A 306 12.02 -4.58 -0.22
N GLY A 307 11.45 -3.40 -0.47
CA GLY A 307 10.29 -2.88 0.28
C GLY A 307 10.63 -2.52 1.72
N ASP A 308 9.62 -2.49 2.59
CA ASP A 308 9.77 -1.97 3.96
C ASP A 308 10.31 -3.00 4.99
N GLY A 309 10.76 -4.18 4.53
CA GLY A 309 11.19 -5.27 5.42
C GLY A 309 12.59 -5.80 5.11
N THR A 310 13.17 -6.56 6.04
CA THR A 310 14.52 -7.15 5.93
C THR A 310 14.51 -8.61 5.48
N GLU A 311 13.39 -9.05 4.89
CA GLU A 311 13.12 -10.48 4.63
C GLU A 311 13.24 -10.84 3.14
N ILE A 312 13.19 -9.86 2.24
CA ILE A 312 13.29 -10.06 0.79
C ILE A 312 14.41 -9.18 0.27
N TRP A 313 15.32 -9.78 -0.47
CA TRP A 313 16.53 -9.13 -0.99
C TRP A 313 16.63 -9.36 -2.48
N LYS A 314 17.16 -8.40 -3.22
CA LYS A 314 17.46 -8.55 -4.65
C LYS A 314 18.97 -8.45 -4.87
N LYS A 315 19.50 -9.35 -5.70
CA LYS A 315 20.90 -9.31 -6.16
C LYS A 315 21.06 -8.25 -7.25
N THR A 316 21.64 -7.10 -6.95
CA THR A 316 21.76 -5.97 -7.91
C THR A 316 23.17 -5.80 -8.47
N GLY A 317 24.19 -6.23 -7.74
CA GLY A 317 25.60 -6.14 -8.13
C GLY A 317 26.30 -7.49 -8.23
N GLU A 318 27.48 -7.51 -8.85
CA GLU A 318 28.41 -8.63 -8.72
C GLU A 318 29.05 -8.61 -7.33
N HIS A 319 29.32 -9.77 -6.75
CA HIS A 319 30.04 -9.82 -5.48
C HIS A 319 31.51 -9.44 -5.73
N GLN A 320 31.92 -8.25 -5.28
CA GLN A 320 33.32 -7.88 -5.19
C GLN A 320 33.85 -8.48 -3.89
N ALA A 321 34.69 -9.52 -3.99
CA ALA A 321 35.40 -10.02 -2.83
C ALA A 321 36.27 -8.89 -2.23
N PRO A 322 36.34 -8.75 -0.91
CA PRO A 322 37.26 -7.80 -0.27
C PRO A 322 38.74 -8.06 -0.62
#